data_AF-A0A959CNH0-F1
#
_entry.id   AF-A0A959CNH0-F1
#
_cell.length_a   1.000
_cell.length_b   1.000
_cell.length_c   1.000
_cell.angle_alpha   90.00
_cell.angle_beta   90.00
_cell.angle_gamma   90.00
#
_symmetry.space_group_name_H-M   'P 1'
#
loop_
_entity.id
_entity.type
_entity.pdbx_description
1 polymer ?
#
loop_
_entity_poly.entity_id
_entity_poly.type
_entity_poly.pdbx_seq_one_letter_code
_entity_poly.pdbx_strand_id
1 'polypeptide(L)'
;MNKFTFIILSSLFLLTACEDPDLDPFQLENLTKASIIALRGQAVDNLNDRTFLGSVDRFSKSGNLSAETFEFDADFLSDDINSLSQVDIFARATENGERKPLVTLAGSEFKAGSGRYPRASISIPLTSILSALGVNAADLPNNSYLFIESDLTLTDGTIVPASAIVNSSLFESAIFYPAHNLRYLVTE
;
A
#
# COMPACT_ATOMS: atom_id res chain seq x y z
N MET A 1 -16.45 -41.37 -44.97
CA MET A 1 -16.46 -40.02 -44.37
C MET A 1 -15.03 -39.50 -44.32
N ASN A 2 -14.75 -38.42 -45.04
CA ASN A 2 -13.40 -37.97 -45.39
C ASN A 2 -12.74 -37.23 -44.22
N LYS A 3 -11.47 -37.59 -43.93
CA LYS A 3 -10.60 -36.97 -42.91
C LYS A 3 -10.34 -35.48 -43.14
N PHE A 4 -10.72 -34.94 -44.30
CA PHE A 4 -10.59 -33.52 -44.65
C PHE A 4 -11.65 -32.62 -44.01
N THR A 5 -12.80 -33.15 -43.59
CA THR A 5 -13.89 -32.32 -43.03
C THR A 5 -13.63 -31.92 -41.58
N PHE A 6 -12.78 -32.66 -40.85
CA PHE A 6 -12.44 -32.37 -39.46
C PHE A 6 -11.41 -31.24 -39.31
N ILE A 7 -10.52 -31.07 -40.28
CA ILE A 7 -9.45 -30.06 -40.24
C ILE A 7 -9.98 -28.65 -40.55
N ILE A 8 -11.03 -28.54 -41.36
CA ILE A 8 -11.65 -27.25 -41.70
C ILE A 8 -12.50 -26.74 -40.53
N LEU A 9 -13.15 -27.64 -39.78
CA LEU A 9 -13.95 -27.25 -38.62
C LEU A 9 -13.08 -26.85 -37.40
N SER A 10 -11.90 -27.43 -37.22
CA SER A 10 -10.96 -27.02 -36.16
C SER A 10 -10.21 -25.72 -36.45
N SER A 11 -10.13 -25.30 -37.71
CA SER A 11 -9.43 -24.07 -38.12
C SER A 11 -10.33 -22.83 -38.08
N LEU A 12 -11.66 -23.01 -37.94
CA LEU A 12 -12.62 -21.89 -37.89
C LEU A 12 -12.89 -21.38 -36.47
N PHE A 13 -12.50 -22.12 -35.42
CA PHE A 13 -12.69 -21.73 -34.02
C PHE A 13 -11.51 -20.96 -33.40
N LEU A 14 -10.38 -20.83 -34.12
CA LEU A 14 -9.18 -20.15 -33.61
C LEU A 14 -9.06 -18.69 -34.08
N LEU A 15 -10.03 -18.16 -34.82
CA LEU A 15 -10.03 -16.78 -35.32
C LEU A 15 -11.07 -15.87 -34.65
N THR A 16 -11.80 -16.38 -33.66
CA THR A 16 -12.77 -15.57 -32.88
C THR A 16 -12.44 -15.52 -31.39
N ALA A 17 -11.24 -15.93 -30.98
CA ALA A 17 -10.65 -15.44 -29.74
C ALA A 17 -10.15 -14.01 -29.98
N CYS A 18 -11.08 -13.12 -30.34
CA CYS A 18 -10.93 -11.71 -30.02
C CYS A 18 -11.03 -11.71 -28.50
N GLU A 19 -9.87 -11.62 -27.84
CA GLU A 19 -9.79 -11.30 -26.43
C GLU A 19 -10.71 -10.11 -26.20
N ASP A 20 -11.83 -10.35 -25.51
CA ASP A 20 -12.73 -9.29 -25.08
C ASP A 20 -12.10 -8.71 -23.81
N PRO A 21 -11.50 -7.51 -23.87
CA PRO A 21 -10.79 -6.92 -22.74
C PRO A 21 -11.70 -6.75 -21.52
N ASP A 22 -13.02 -6.62 -21.75
CA ASP A 22 -14.01 -6.43 -20.70
C ASP A 22 -14.30 -7.73 -19.92
N LEU A 23 -13.98 -8.89 -20.50
CA LEU A 23 -14.17 -10.22 -19.92
C LEU A 23 -12.86 -10.88 -19.44
N ASP A 24 -11.71 -10.22 -19.59
CA ASP A 24 -10.47 -10.66 -18.94
C ASP A 24 -10.65 -10.53 -17.42
N PRO A 25 -10.66 -11.64 -16.63
CA PRO A 25 -10.81 -11.57 -15.18
C PRO A 25 -9.65 -10.83 -14.50
N PHE A 26 -8.53 -10.60 -15.20
CA PHE A 26 -7.40 -9.84 -14.69
C PHE A 26 -7.42 -8.38 -15.11
N GLN A 27 -8.22 -7.99 -16.12
CA GLN A 27 -8.29 -6.65 -16.72
C GLN A 27 -6.94 -5.91 -16.68
N LEU A 28 -5.85 -6.58 -17.10
CA LEU A 28 -4.49 -6.04 -16.97
C LEU A 28 -4.31 -4.74 -17.77
N GLU A 29 -5.14 -4.53 -18.77
CA GLU A 29 -5.20 -3.34 -19.62
C GLU A 29 -5.88 -2.15 -18.94
N ASN A 30 -6.79 -2.41 -17.99
CA ASN A 30 -7.44 -1.40 -17.14
C ASN A 30 -6.66 -1.13 -15.86
N LEU A 31 -5.56 -1.86 -15.61
CA LEU A 31 -4.59 -1.51 -14.58
C LEU A 31 -3.73 -0.35 -15.07
N THR A 32 -4.29 0.84 -15.00
CA THR A 32 -3.56 2.11 -15.12
C THR A 32 -2.42 2.12 -14.12
N LYS A 33 -1.17 2.00 -14.62
CA LYS A 33 0.13 2.16 -13.93
C LYS A 33 0.02 2.14 -12.40
N ALA A 34 -0.20 0.95 -11.85
CA ALA A 34 -0.32 0.71 -10.43
C ALA A 34 1.08 0.64 -9.79
N SER A 35 1.43 1.68 -9.04
CA SER A 35 2.68 1.82 -8.30
C SER A 35 2.70 1.05 -6.98
N ILE A 36 3.42 -0.05 -6.91
CA ILE A 36 3.50 -0.90 -5.71
C ILE A 36 4.34 -0.19 -4.64
N ILE A 37 3.95 -0.30 -3.37
CA ILE A 37 4.84 -0.03 -2.25
C ILE A 37 5.06 -1.33 -1.45
N ALA A 38 6.29 -1.59 -0.99
CA ALA A 38 6.64 -2.79 -0.24
C ALA A 38 7.25 -2.42 1.12
N LEU A 39 6.74 -3.04 2.20
CA LEU A 39 7.27 -2.90 3.55
C LEU A 39 8.48 -3.82 3.76
N ARG A 40 9.48 -3.38 4.53
CA ARG A 40 10.69 -4.15 4.86
C ARG A 40 11.14 -3.90 6.30
N GLY A 41 11.96 -4.81 6.85
CA GLY A 41 12.60 -4.65 8.17
C GLY A 41 11.70 -5.06 9.33
N GLN A 42 11.81 -4.35 10.46
CA GLN A 42 11.05 -4.62 11.70
C GLN A 42 9.53 -4.61 11.47
N ALA A 43 9.07 -3.83 10.49
CA ALA A 43 7.71 -3.84 9.98
C ALA A 43 7.25 -5.23 9.50
N VAL A 44 8.11 -5.94 8.74
CA VAL A 44 7.83 -7.29 8.24
C VAL A 44 7.90 -8.31 9.37
N ASP A 45 8.84 -8.15 10.30
CA ASP A 45 8.97 -9.05 11.45
C ASP A 45 7.74 -8.95 12.38
N ASN A 46 7.25 -7.74 12.63
CA ASN A 46 6.04 -7.49 13.41
C ASN A 46 4.78 -8.08 12.77
N LEU A 47 4.68 -8.03 11.44
CA LEU A 47 3.58 -8.64 10.71
C LEU A 47 3.56 -10.17 10.80
N ASN A 48 4.74 -10.79 10.91
CA ASN A 48 4.90 -12.23 11.05
C ASN A 48 4.74 -12.72 12.51
N ASP A 49 4.74 -11.81 13.48
CA ASP A 49 4.51 -12.14 14.87
C ASP A 49 3.01 -12.33 15.15
N ARG A 50 2.64 -13.53 15.62
CA ARG A 50 1.25 -13.88 15.95
C ARG A 50 0.66 -13.01 17.05
N THR A 51 1.48 -12.36 17.87
CA THR A 51 1.04 -11.44 18.93
C THR A 51 0.67 -10.06 18.40
N PHE A 52 1.03 -9.74 17.15
CA PHE A 52 0.86 -8.43 16.52
C PHE A 52 0.16 -8.51 15.15
N LEU A 53 -0.59 -9.58 14.91
CA LEU A 53 -1.26 -9.90 13.64
C LEU A 53 -1.90 -8.68 12.97
N GLY A 54 -1.30 -8.26 11.85
CA GLY A 54 -1.79 -7.17 11.01
C GLY A 54 -1.34 -5.77 11.43
N SER A 55 -0.39 -5.63 12.36
CA SER A 55 0.28 -4.37 12.67
C SER A 55 1.70 -4.32 12.15
N VAL A 56 2.09 -3.11 11.75
CA VAL A 56 3.40 -2.80 11.19
C VAL A 56 4.35 -2.37 12.29
N ASP A 57 3.84 -1.72 13.34
CA ASP A 57 4.63 -1.36 14.51
C ASP A 57 3.76 -1.21 15.77
N ARG A 58 4.38 -0.91 16.92
CA ARG A 58 3.69 -0.64 18.19
C ARG A 58 4.31 0.53 18.97
N PHE A 59 3.50 1.22 19.76
CA PHE A 59 3.99 2.18 20.76
C PHE A 59 3.35 1.93 22.12
N SER A 60 4.11 2.18 23.19
CA SER A 60 3.62 2.10 24.56
C SER A 60 3.08 3.45 25.01
N LYS A 61 1.84 3.47 25.52
CA LYS A 61 1.24 4.69 26.07
C LYS A 61 1.86 5.12 27.41
N SER A 62 2.49 4.21 28.15
CA SER A 62 3.27 4.51 29.36
C SER A 62 4.74 4.84 29.08
N GLY A 63 5.19 4.68 27.84
CA GLY A 63 6.54 4.99 27.38
C GLY A 63 6.81 6.49 27.16
N ASN A 64 8.01 6.79 26.67
CA ASN A 64 8.38 8.17 26.31
C ASN A 64 7.86 8.53 24.92
N LEU A 65 6.60 8.95 24.85
CA LEU A 65 5.90 9.33 23.60
C LEU A 65 6.63 10.39 22.76
N SER A 66 7.47 11.23 23.37
CA SER A 66 8.22 12.27 22.66
C SER A 66 9.41 11.74 21.86
N ALA A 67 9.86 10.52 22.18
CA ALA A 67 10.93 9.82 21.46
C ALA A 67 10.38 8.76 20.49
N GLU A 68 9.07 8.48 20.52
CA GLU A 68 8.43 7.50 19.64
C GLU A 68 8.22 8.06 18.24
N THR A 69 8.66 7.31 17.24
CA THR A 69 8.53 7.63 15.81
C THR A 69 7.94 6.42 15.09
N PHE A 70 6.90 6.65 14.30
CA PHE A 70 6.42 5.64 13.36
C PHE A 70 7.29 5.67 12.11
N GLU A 71 7.99 4.58 11.85
CA GLU A 71 8.96 4.51 10.75
C GLU A 71 8.64 3.38 9.78
N PHE A 72 8.74 3.67 8.48
CA PHE A 72 8.66 2.67 7.45
C PHE A 72 9.44 3.08 6.20
N ASP A 73 10.01 2.09 5.53
CA ASP A 73 10.56 2.26 4.19
C ASP A 73 9.44 2.06 3.16
N ALA A 74 9.36 2.96 2.18
CA ALA A 74 8.48 2.84 1.02
C ALA A 74 9.31 2.73 -0.25
N ASP A 75 9.25 1.57 -0.90
CA ASP A 75 9.75 1.37 -2.27
C ASP A 75 8.68 1.84 -3.27
N PHE A 76 9.01 2.59 -4.33
CA PHE A 76 8.08 2.89 -5.43
C PHE A 76 8.33 1.93 -6.60
N LEU A 77 7.48 0.93 -6.77
CA LEU A 77 7.62 -0.04 -7.86
C LEU A 77 6.70 0.38 -9.02
N SER A 78 7.32 0.94 -10.05
CA SER A 78 6.69 1.26 -11.31
C SER A 78 7.68 1.00 -12.43
N ASP A 79 7.18 0.60 -13.60
CA ASP A 79 8.00 0.55 -14.81
C ASP A 79 8.46 1.95 -15.23
N ASP A 80 7.72 2.98 -14.82
CA ASP A 80 8.06 4.37 -15.02
C ASP A 80 8.41 5.04 -13.69
N ILE A 81 9.69 4.99 -13.35
CA ILE A 81 10.25 5.49 -12.09
C ILE A 81 9.99 6.98 -11.84
N ASN A 82 9.73 7.75 -12.90
CA ASN A 82 9.49 9.19 -12.84
C ASN A 82 8.00 9.54 -12.84
N SER A 83 7.12 8.53 -12.84
CA SER A 83 5.66 8.73 -12.81
C SER A 83 5.14 9.17 -11.45
N LEU A 84 5.93 9.07 -10.38
CA LEU A 84 5.53 9.52 -9.05
C LEU A 84 5.62 11.05 -8.93
N SER A 85 4.49 11.70 -8.67
CA SER A 85 4.47 13.13 -8.36
C SER A 85 4.62 13.37 -6.86
N GLN A 86 3.77 12.75 -6.04
CA GLN A 86 3.82 12.86 -4.58
C GLN A 86 3.14 11.68 -3.89
N VAL A 87 3.45 11.51 -2.61
CA VAL A 87 2.79 10.57 -1.69
C VAL A 87 2.21 11.36 -0.54
N ASP A 88 0.90 11.28 -0.36
CA ASP A 88 0.18 11.96 0.73
C ASP A 88 -0.14 10.95 1.83
N ILE A 89 0.34 11.21 3.04
CA ILE A 89 0.19 10.32 4.19
C ILE A 89 -0.82 10.92 5.17
N PHE A 90 -1.72 10.06 5.64
CA PHE A 90 -2.82 10.39 6.53
C PHE A 90 -2.85 9.46 7.74
N ALA A 91 -3.46 9.94 8.83
CA ALA A 91 -3.79 9.15 10.00
C ALA A 91 -5.31 9.02 10.18
N ARG A 92 -5.75 7.91 10.78
CA ARG A 92 -7.12 7.72 11.28
C ARG A 92 -7.08 7.03 12.65
N ALA A 93 -7.95 7.48 13.56
CA ALA A 93 -8.11 6.86 14.87
C ALA A 93 -8.91 5.55 14.83
N THR A 94 -9.66 5.30 13.76
CA THR A 94 -10.46 4.09 13.54
C THR A 94 -10.46 3.71 12.06
N GLU A 95 -10.74 2.43 11.76
CA GLU A 95 -10.73 1.88 10.38
C GLU A 95 -11.69 2.61 9.42
N ASN A 96 -12.76 3.19 9.96
CA ASN A 96 -13.77 3.94 9.21
C ASN A 96 -13.82 5.44 9.58
N GLY A 97 -12.82 5.93 10.33
CA GLY A 97 -12.75 7.32 10.81
C GLY A 97 -12.41 8.35 9.73
N GLU A 98 -12.37 9.63 10.10
CA GLU A 98 -11.91 10.68 9.20
C GLU A 98 -10.39 10.60 8.98
N ARG A 99 -9.94 10.82 7.73
CA ARG A 99 -8.52 10.93 7.38
C ARG A 99 -7.99 12.31 7.79
N LYS A 100 -6.91 12.32 8.56
CA LYS A 100 -6.20 13.55 8.97
C LYS A 100 -4.84 13.60 8.29
N PRO A 101 -4.49 14.67 7.56
CA PRO A 101 -3.21 14.75 6.86
C PRO A 101 -2.05 14.78 7.86
N LEU A 102 -0.98 14.07 7.54
CA LEU A 102 0.26 14.04 8.32
C LEU A 102 1.40 14.73 7.58
N VAL A 103 1.74 14.19 6.40
CA VAL A 103 2.90 14.63 5.62
C VAL A 103 2.67 14.34 4.15
N THR A 104 3.19 15.20 3.29
CA THR A 104 3.27 14.99 1.85
C THR A 104 4.73 14.87 1.47
N LEU A 105 5.08 13.81 0.77
CA LEU A 105 6.42 13.56 0.25
C LEU A 105 6.42 13.80 -1.26
N ALA A 106 7.37 14.58 -1.74
CA ALA A 106 7.54 14.72 -3.19
C ALA A 106 8.10 13.43 -3.78
N GLY A 107 7.72 13.09 -5.02
CA GLY A 107 8.27 11.93 -5.73
C GLY A 107 9.79 11.99 -5.87
N SER A 108 10.38 13.19 -5.87
CA SER A 108 11.83 13.41 -5.88
C SER A 108 12.55 12.99 -4.59
N GLU A 109 11.82 12.78 -3.49
CA GLU A 109 12.36 12.23 -2.24
C GLU A 109 12.60 10.72 -2.35
N PHE A 110 11.93 10.05 -3.29
CA PHE A 110 12.15 8.64 -3.59
C PHE A 110 13.39 8.51 -4.48
N LYS A 111 14.46 7.94 -3.93
CA LYS A 111 15.76 7.83 -4.61
C LYS A 111 16.09 6.38 -4.90
N ALA A 112 16.54 6.09 -6.11
CA ALA A 112 17.14 4.80 -6.42
C ALA A 112 18.43 4.64 -5.59
N GLY A 113 18.33 3.89 -4.49
CA GLY A 113 19.48 3.54 -3.65
C GLY A 113 20.28 2.37 -4.25
N SER A 114 20.79 1.50 -3.39
CA SER A 114 21.39 0.21 -3.79
C SER A 114 20.35 -0.85 -4.21
N GLY A 115 19.07 -0.55 -4.06
CA GLY A 115 17.94 -1.42 -4.42
C GLY A 115 17.49 -1.25 -5.86
N ARG A 116 16.61 -2.16 -6.30
CA ARG A 116 16.02 -2.18 -7.66
C ARG A 116 15.03 -1.03 -7.92
N TYR A 117 14.50 -0.40 -6.87
CA TYR A 117 13.42 0.60 -6.95
C TYR A 117 13.79 1.85 -6.12
N PRO A 118 13.26 3.03 -6.47
CA PRO A 118 13.34 4.21 -5.63
C PRO A 118 12.77 3.94 -4.25
N ARG A 119 13.45 4.45 -3.23
CA ARG A 119 13.02 4.36 -1.85
C ARG A 119 12.99 5.72 -1.20
N ALA A 120 11.98 5.94 -0.37
CA ALA A 120 11.99 6.93 0.68
C ALA A 120 11.87 6.23 2.04
N SER A 121 12.56 6.76 3.04
CA SER A 121 12.37 6.34 4.44
C SER A 121 11.51 7.40 5.13
N ILE A 122 10.38 6.97 5.66
CA ILE A 122 9.40 7.83 6.30
C ILE A 122 9.57 7.68 7.80
N SER A 123 9.69 8.80 8.52
CA SER A 123 9.73 8.84 9.98
C SER A 123 8.77 9.94 10.46
N ILE A 124 7.72 9.55 11.16
CA ILE A 124 6.66 10.45 11.64
C ILE A 124 6.63 10.39 13.17
N PRO A 125 6.92 11.50 13.88
CA PRO A 125 6.81 11.52 15.33
C PRO A 125 5.40 11.15 15.78
N LEU A 126 5.29 10.28 16.79
CA LEU A 126 4.00 9.87 17.36
C LEU A 126 3.19 11.08 17.83
N THR A 127 3.86 12.10 18.36
CA THR A 127 3.24 13.38 18.77
C THR A 127 2.55 14.10 17.62
N SER A 128 3.11 14.06 16.41
CA SER A 128 2.49 14.61 15.20
C SER A 128 1.23 13.83 14.81
N ILE A 129 1.25 12.50 14.94
CA ILE A 129 0.11 11.63 14.67
C ILE A 129 -1.04 11.93 15.64
N LEU A 130 -0.74 11.93 16.94
CA LEU A 130 -1.72 12.20 17.99
C LEU A 130 -2.31 13.63 17.88
N SER A 131 -1.46 14.61 17.57
CA SER A 131 -1.87 16.00 17.34
C SER A 131 -2.80 16.14 16.14
N ALA A 132 -2.46 15.52 15.00
CA ALA A 132 -3.30 15.55 13.80
C ALA A 132 -4.67 14.88 14.03
N LEU A 133 -4.70 13.82 14.84
CA LEU A 133 -5.92 13.13 15.23
C LEU A 133 -6.72 13.87 16.32
N GLY A 134 -6.11 14.82 17.05
CA GLY A 134 -6.72 15.50 18.17
C GLY A 134 -7.01 14.59 19.36
N VAL A 135 -6.16 13.57 19.58
CA VAL A 135 -6.33 12.56 20.65
C VAL A 135 -5.12 12.54 21.58
N ASN A 136 -5.32 12.18 22.85
CA ASN A 136 -4.20 11.88 23.75
C ASN A 136 -3.93 10.38 23.75
N ALA A 137 -2.65 10.00 23.83
CA ALA A 137 -2.27 8.58 23.92
C ALA A 137 -2.89 7.85 25.13
N ALA A 138 -3.06 8.55 26.25
CA ALA A 138 -3.66 8.00 27.46
C ALA A 138 -5.13 7.56 27.26
N ASP A 139 -5.83 8.19 26.32
CA ASP A 139 -7.24 7.94 26.02
C ASP A 139 -7.42 6.78 25.03
N LEU A 140 -6.33 6.28 24.43
CA LEU A 140 -6.39 5.19 23.47
C LEU A 140 -6.56 3.83 24.18
N PRO A 141 -7.50 2.97 23.71
CA PRO A 141 -7.64 1.63 24.26
C PRO A 141 -6.39 0.79 24.03
N ASN A 142 -6.02 -0.05 25.00
CA ASN A 142 -4.97 -1.04 24.79
C ASN A 142 -5.39 -2.02 23.69
N ASN A 143 -4.43 -2.44 22.88
CA ASN A 143 -4.64 -3.31 21.72
C ASN A 143 -5.59 -2.72 20.66
N SER A 144 -5.66 -1.38 20.57
CA SER A 144 -6.28 -0.68 19.45
C SER A 144 -5.23 -0.28 18.40
N TYR A 145 -5.69 0.13 17.23
CA TYR A 145 -4.83 0.54 16.13
C TYR A 145 -5.08 2.01 15.78
N LEU A 146 -3.98 2.74 15.59
CA LEU A 146 -3.99 3.91 14.73
C LEU A 146 -3.70 3.45 13.30
N PHE A 147 -4.41 4.00 12.33
CA PHE A 147 -4.27 3.63 10.93
C PHE A 147 -3.49 4.72 10.21
N ILE A 148 -2.44 4.34 9.50
CA ILE A 148 -1.61 5.22 8.68
C ILE A 148 -1.84 4.84 7.23
N GLU A 149 -2.39 5.75 6.44
CA GLU A 149 -2.79 5.51 5.06
C GLU A 149 -1.97 6.39 4.12
N SER A 150 -1.65 5.90 2.93
CA SER A 150 -0.95 6.69 1.92
C SER A 150 -1.70 6.68 0.58
N ASP A 151 -1.90 7.86 0.00
CA ASP A 151 -2.34 8.02 -1.39
C ASP A 151 -1.14 8.35 -2.27
N LEU A 152 -1.16 7.86 -3.50
CA LEU A 152 -0.15 8.17 -4.50
C LEU A 152 -0.75 9.07 -5.56
N THR A 153 -0.09 10.18 -5.85
CA THR A 153 -0.41 11.03 -6.99
C THR A 153 0.65 10.85 -8.05
N LEU A 154 0.22 10.46 -9.26
CA LEU A 154 1.09 10.32 -10.41
C LEU A 154 1.24 11.65 -11.15
N THR A 155 2.28 11.76 -11.99
CA THR A 155 2.58 12.97 -12.76
C THR A 155 1.52 13.31 -13.82
N ASP A 156 0.68 12.34 -14.20
CA ASP A 156 -0.49 12.56 -15.06
C ASP A 156 -1.73 13.07 -14.29
N GLY A 157 -1.62 13.23 -12.96
CA GLY A 157 -2.70 13.68 -12.09
C GLY A 157 -3.59 12.56 -11.55
N THR A 158 -3.34 11.31 -11.92
CA THR A 158 -4.04 10.14 -11.37
C THR A 158 -3.74 10.02 -9.88
N ILE A 159 -4.80 9.86 -9.08
CA ILE A 159 -4.69 9.59 -7.65
C ILE A 159 -5.07 8.13 -7.41
N VAL A 160 -4.16 7.41 -6.77
CA VAL A 160 -4.34 6.04 -6.32
C VAL A 160 -4.55 6.06 -4.81
N PRO A 161 -5.80 5.92 -4.32
CA PRO A 161 -6.08 6.05 -2.91
C PRO A 161 -5.78 4.78 -2.12
N ALA A 162 -5.51 4.91 -0.82
CA ALA A 162 -5.38 3.78 0.11
C ALA A 162 -6.59 2.83 0.12
N SER A 163 -7.79 3.35 -0.16
CA SER A 163 -9.01 2.54 -0.26
C SER A 163 -9.09 1.69 -1.52
N ALA A 164 -8.28 1.95 -2.54
CA ALA A 164 -8.19 1.07 -3.71
C ALA A 164 -7.53 -0.28 -3.38
N ILE A 165 -7.04 -0.47 -2.16
CA ILE A 165 -6.49 -1.73 -1.65
C ILE A 165 -7.60 -2.56 -1.01
N VAL A 166 -7.89 -3.72 -1.58
CA VAL A 166 -8.99 -4.58 -1.12
C VAL A 166 -8.54 -5.60 -0.06
N ASN A 167 -7.24 -5.73 0.24
CA ASN A 167 -6.79 -6.74 1.20
C ASN A 167 -5.50 -6.38 1.95
N SER A 168 -5.65 -5.99 3.22
CA SER A 168 -4.56 -5.67 4.17
C SER A 168 -3.80 -6.89 4.70
N SER A 169 -4.14 -8.11 4.25
CA SER A 169 -3.54 -9.38 4.73
C SER A 169 -2.67 -10.11 3.70
N LEU A 170 -2.44 -9.53 2.52
CA LEU A 170 -1.57 -10.13 1.51
C LEU A 170 -0.11 -9.70 1.77
N PHE A 171 0.61 -10.38 2.64
CA PHE A 171 2.05 -10.12 2.86
C PHE A 171 2.97 -10.96 1.95
N GLU A 172 2.40 -11.77 1.05
CA GLU A 172 3.14 -12.80 0.28
C GLU A 172 2.70 -12.95 -1.18
N SER A 173 2.59 -11.88 -1.98
CA SER A 173 2.36 -12.04 -3.42
C SER A 173 3.43 -11.36 -4.26
N ALA A 174 3.98 -12.12 -5.22
CA ALA A 174 4.94 -11.66 -6.23
C ALA A 174 4.31 -10.72 -7.30
N ILE A 175 3.02 -10.43 -7.17
CA ILE A 175 2.25 -9.47 -7.97
C ILE A 175 1.45 -8.63 -6.97
N PHE A 176 1.73 -7.32 -6.85
CA PHE A 176 1.23 -6.51 -5.73
C PHE A 176 0.83 -5.07 -6.12
N TYR A 177 -0.04 -4.42 -5.33
CA TYR A 177 -0.93 -3.30 -5.70
C TYR A 177 -0.71 -1.99 -4.88
N PRO A 178 -1.29 -0.83 -5.28
CA PRO A 178 -0.57 0.45 -5.28
C PRO A 178 -0.93 1.56 -4.26
N ALA A 179 -1.30 1.25 -3.02
CA ALA A 179 -1.42 2.22 -1.92
C ALA A 179 -1.26 1.46 -0.59
N HIS A 180 -1.14 2.11 0.58
CA HIS A 180 -0.94 1.40 1.86
C HIS A 180 -1.92 1.80 2.95
N ASN A 181 -2.28 0.83 3.81
CA ASN A 181 -2.97 1.02 5.08
C ASN A 181 -2.22 0.23 6.16
N LEU A 182 -1.40 0.94 6.93
CA LEU A 182 -0.54 0.41 7.99
C LEU A 182 -1.24 0.58 9.33
N ARG A 183 -1.09 -0.42 10.21
CA ARG A 183 -1.64 -0.34 11.57
C ARG A 183 -0.52 -0.15 12.59
N TYR A 184 -0.65 0.87 13.44
CA TYR A 184 0.25 1.17 14.55
C TYR A 184 -0.44 0.79 15.86
N LEU A 185 0.03 -0.27 16.51
CA LEU A 185 -0.60 -0.88 17.68
C LEU A 185 -0.35 -0.05 18.95
N VAL A 186 -1.42 0.20 19.69
CA VAL A 186 -1.36 0.81 21.02
C VAL A 186 -1.12 -0.30 22.06
N THR A 187 -0.01 -0.23 22.78
CA THR A 187 0.27 -1.11 23.91
C THR A 187 0.29 -0.33 25.23
N GLU A 188 0.23 -1.08 26.33
CA GLU A 188 0.37 -0.50 27.67
C GLU A 188 1.73 0.16 27.87
#